data_AF-A0A9D4MNA2-F1
#
_entry.id   AF-A0A9D4MNA2-F1
#
_cell.length_a   1.000
_cell.length_b   1.000
_cell.length_c   1.000
_cell.angle_alpha   90.00
_cell.angle_beta   90.00
_cell.angle_gamma   90.00
#
_symmetry.space_group_name_H-M   'P 1'
#
loop_
_entity.id
_entity.type
_entity.pdbx_description
1 polymer ?
#
loop_
_entity_poly.entity_id
_entity_poly.type
_entity_poly.pdbx_seq_one_letter_code
_entity_poly.pdbx_strand_id
1 'polypeptide(L)'
;MDDVCGMWGMVTKHASVFQPLFCNLPKPLMKQEMDRIIRYDFSELRSNARTSEDETVYACELFLQDIEDGIVPTTRAELLSFISGAASIPSLGFQKLIEIHFYMQED
;
A
#
# COMPACT_ATOMS: atom_id res chain seq x y z
N MET A 1 15.94 37.99 15.01
CA MET A 1 15.12 37.30 13.97
C MET A 1 14.82 35.96 14.60
N ASP A 2 13.91 36.03 15.55
CA ASP A 2 13.76 35.06 16.62
C ASP A 2 12.39 34.43 16.49
N ASP A 3 12.37 33.13 16.75
CA ASP A 3 11.20 32.30 16.99
C ASP A 3 10.68 31.41 15.85
N VAL A 4 11.57 30.53 15.35
CA VAL A 4 11.18 29.13 15.06
C VAL A 4 11.53 28.26 16.29
N CYS A 5 11.46 28.84 17.51
CA CYS A 5 11.97 28.23 18.74
C CYS A 5 11.01 27.14 19.22
N GLY A 6 11.33 25.92 18.81
CA GLY A 6 10.76 24.69 19.33
C GLY A 6 11.01 23.56 18.35
N MET A 7 10.42 23.69 17.15
CA MET A 7 10.43 22.59 16.19
C MET A 7 11.73 22.50 15.40
N TRP A 8 12.30 23.60 14.88
CA TRP A 8 13.53 23.52 14.08
C TRP A 8 14.75 23.09 14.91
N GLY A 9 14.87 23.59 16.14
CA GLY A 9 15.88 23.12 17.09
C GLY A 9 15.73 21.64 17.43
N MET A 10 14.50 21.15 17.56
CA MET A 10 14.20 19.74 17.78
C MET A 10 14.53 18.88 16.55
N VAL A 11 14.18 19.33 15.34
CA VAL A 11 14.48 18.64 14.07
C VAL A 11 15.98 18.54 13.85
N THR A 12 16.73 19.62 14.06
CA THR A 12 18.20 19.60 13.90
C THR A 12 18.89 18.75 14.96
N LYS A 13 18.46 18.83 16.23
CA LYS A 13 19.01 18.03 17.33
C LYS A 13 18.71 16.53 17.20
N HIS A 14 17.55 16.19 16.63
CA HIS A 14 17.10 14.80 16.44
C HIS A 14 16.96 14.46 14.95
N ALA A 15 17.91 14.91 14.13
CA ALA A 15 17.82 14.78 12.67
C ALA A 15 17.56 13.34 12.18
N SER A 16 18.15 12.33 12.83
CA SER A 16 17.91 10.91 12.51
C SER A 16 16.46 10.45 12.75
N VAL A 17 15.76 11.04 13.73
CA VAL A 17 14.35 10.73 14.03
C VAL A 17 13.43 11.35 12.98
N PHE A 18 13.76 12.56 12.53
CA PHE A 18 12.96 13.31 11.55
C PHE A 18 13.31 12.98 10.10
N GLN A 19 14.47 12.40 9.84
CA GLN A 19 14.91 11.97 8.51
C GLN A 19 13.84 11.13 7.77
N PRO A 20 13.24 10.07 8.34
CA PRO A 20 12.21 9.31 7.64
C PRO A 20 10.92 10.10 7.38
N LEU A 21 10.69 11.23 8.08
CA LEU A 21 9.52 12.08 7.86
C LEU A 21 9.74 13.07 6.71
N PHE A 22 10.93 13.69 6.63
CA PHE A 22 11.22 14.74 5.65
C PHE A 22 12.03 14.28 4.44
N CYS A 23 12.81 13.21 4.61
CA CYS A 23 13.72 12.67 3.62
C CYS A 23 13.36 11.22 3.34
N ASN A 24 12.06 10.87 3.36
CA ASN A 24 11.61 9.50 3.13
C ASN A 24 12.08 9.08 1.72
N LEU A 25 13.21 8.36 1.65
CA LEU A 25 13.67 7.75 0.41
C LEU A 25 12.72 6.59 0.15
N PRO A 26 11.97 6.60 -0.97
CA PRO A 26 11.10 5.48 -1.30
C PRO A 26 11.98 4.26 -1.47
N LYS A 27 11.92 3.34 -0.51
CA LYS A 27 12.42 1.99 -0.75
C LYS A 27 11.48 1.35 -1.77
N PRO A 28 11.99 0.44 -2.62
CA PRO A 28 11.11 -0.46 -3.33
C PRO A 28 10.21 -1.09 -2.27
N LEU A 29 8.90 -0.86 -2.39
CA LEU A 29 7.90 -1.57 -1.60
C LEU A 29 8.22 -3.07 -1.72
N MET A 30 7.81 -3.97 -0.86
CA MET A 30 7.88 -5.44 -1.08
C MET A 30 6.48 -6.04 -1.24
N LYS A 31 6.35 -7.25 -1.80
CA LYS A 31 5.06 -7.94 -1.88
C LYS A 31 4.41 -8.09 -0.49
N GLN A 32 5.18 -8.58 0.48
CA GLN A 32 4.72 -8.72 1.88
C GLN A 32 4.24 -7.41 2.52
N GLU A 33 4.69 -6.26 2.04
CA GLU A 33 4.22 -4.96 2.54
C GLU A 33 2.85 -4.59 1.94
N MET A 34 2.57 -5.01 0.70
CA MET A 34 1.23 -4.91 0.08
C MET A 34 0.23 -5.79 0.83
N ASP A 35 0.60 -7.03 1.14
CA ASP A 35 -0.28 -7.99 1.84
C ASP A 35 -0.73 -7.47 3.21
N ARG A 36 0.08 -6.61 3.86
CA ARG A 36 -0.24 -6.01 5.17
C ARG A 36 -1.20 -4.83 5.07
N ILE A 37 -1.33 -4.19 3.92
CA ILE A 37 -2.17 -3.01 3.73
C ILE A 37 -3.46 -3.31 2.98
N ILE A 38 -3.61 -4.49 2.39
CA ILE A 38 -4.79 -4.94 1.65
C ILE A 38 -5.67 -5.82 2.53
N ARG A 39 -6.98 -5.63 2.43
CA ARG A 39 -8.02 -6.46 3.06
C ARG A 39 -9.08 -6.82 2.02
N TYR A 40 -9.33 -8.10 1.83
CA TYR A 40 -10.39 -8.61 0.96
C TYR A 40 -11.71 -8.71 1.74
N ASP A 41 -12.77 -8.13 1.20
CA ASP A 41 -14.12 -8.22 1.76
C ASP A 41 -14.88 -9.38 1.11
N PHE A 42 -14.55 -10.60 1.52
CA PHE A 42 -15.14 -11.80 0.96
C PHE A 42 -16.59 -12.01 1.40
N SER A 43 -17.37 -12.62 0.52
CA SER A 43 -18.65 -13.24 0.86
C SER A 43 -18.48 -14.39 1.86
N GLU A 44 -19.59 -14.84 2.45
CA GLU A 44 -19.60 -16.01 3.31
C GLU A 44 -18.97 -17.24 2.64
N LEU A 45 -18.24 -18.06 3.40
CA LEU A 45 -17.41 -19.17 2.88
C LEU A 45 -18.17 -20.21 2.02
N ARG A 46 -19.50 -20.27 2.13
CA ARG A 46 -20.35 -21.21 1.40
C ARG A 46 -21.30 -20.54 0.41
N SER A 47 -21.09 -19.25 0.13
CA SER A 47 -21.84 -18.57 -0.91
C SER A 47 -21.38 -19.07 -2.28
N ASN A 48 -22.25 -18.95 -3.28
CA ASN A 48 -21.88 -19.24 -4.66
C ASN A 48 -20.81 -18.27 -5.19
N ALA A 49 -20.67 -17.09 -4.57
CA ALA A 49 -19.70 -16.07 -4.95
C ALA A 49 -18.29 -16.35 -4.42
N ARG A 50 -18.15 -17.07 -3.29
CA ARG A 50 -16.86 -17.30 -2.63
C ARG A 50 -15.81 -17.91 -3.56
N THR A 51 -16.19 -18.91 -4.37
CA THR A 51 -15.24 -19.55 -5.30
C THR A 51 -14.66 -18.56 -6.31
N SER A 52 -15.50 -17.72 -6.92
CA SER A 52 -15.03 -16.70 -7.86
C SER A 52 -14.19 -15.61 -7.19
N GLU A 53 -14.48 -15.28 -5.94
CA GLU A 53 -13.68 -14.33 -5.16
C GLU A 53 -12.28 -14.91 -4.88
N ASP A 54 -12.19 -16.17 -4.45
CA ASP A 54 -10.92 -16.85 -4.20
C ASP A 54 -10.05 -16.93 -5.48
N GLU A 55 -10.67 -17.24 -6.63
CA GLU A 55 -9.99 -17.20 -7.94
C GLU A 55 -9.50 -15.80 -8.30
N THR A 56 -10.31 -14.77 -8.01
CA THR A 56 -9.94 -13.37 -8.24
C THR A 56 -8.76 -12.95 -7.36
N VAL A 57 -8.77 -13.32 -6.08
CA VAL A 57 -7.65 -13.05 -5.16
C VAL A 57 -6.39 -13.77 -5.63
N TYR A 58 -6.50 -15.04 -6.04
CA TYR A 58 -5.37 -15.76 -6.60
C TYR A 58 -4.79 -15.07 -7.85
N ALA A 59 -5.63 -14.56 -8.74
CA ALA A 59 -5.18 -13.79 -9.90
C ALA A 59 -4.48 -12.47 -9.49
N CYS A 60 -4.97 -11.77 -8.45
CA CYS A 60 -4.29 -10.59 -7.89
C CYS A 60 -2.90 -10.96 -7.33
N GLU A 61 -2.81 -12.08 -6.60
CA GLU A 61 -1.54 -12.56 -6.04
C GLU A 61 -0.52 -12.91 -7.11
N LEU A 62 -0.96 -13.54 -8.20
CA LEU A 62 -0.12 -13.81 -9.36
C LEU A 62 0.34 -12.51 -10.02
N PHE A 63 -0.54 -11.52 -10.19
CA PHE A 63 -0.17 -10.24 -10.76
C PHE A 63 0.87 -9.50 -9.90
N LEU A 64 0.75 -9.53 -8.57
CA LEU A 64 1.75 -8.96 -7.67
C LEU A 64 3.11 -9.68 -7.79
N GLN A 65 3.10 -11.00 -7.99
CA GLN A 65 4.29 -11.80 -8.25
C GLN A 65 4.91 -11.45 -9.61
N ASP A 66 4.10 -11.31 -10.66
CA ASP A 66 4.57 -10.93 -12.01
C ASP A 66 5.25 -9.55 -12.01
N ILE A 67 4.78 -8.62 -11.17
CA ILE A 67 5.45 -7.33 -10.96
C ILE A 67 6.82 -7.53 -10.27
N GLU A 68 6.90 -8.41 -9.28
CA GLU A 68 8.15 -8.72 -8.57
C GLU A 68 9.18 -9.41 -9.49
N ASP A 69 8.72 -10.28 -10.37
CA ASP A 69 9.54 -11.00 -11.35
C ASP A 69 9.84 -10.17 -12.62
N GLY A 70 9.26 -8.97 -12.74
CA GLY A 70 9.49 -8.05 -13.86
C GLY A 70 8.84 -8.51 -15.18
N ILE A 71 7.81 -9.35 -15.11
CA ILE A 71 7.08 -9.88 -16.26
C ILE A 71 6.16 -8.81 -16.87
N VAL A 72 5.63 -7.90 -16.04
CA VAL A 72 4.74 -6.81 -16.46
C VAL A 72 5.44 -5.45 -16.38
N PRO A 73 5.11 -4.48 -17.27
CA PRO A 73 5.76 -3.18 -17.32
C PRO A 73 5.13 -2.19 -16.31
N THR A 74 5.02 -2.59 -15.05
CA THR A 74 4.58 -1.69 -13.96
C THR A 74 5.30 -2.03 -12.67
N THR A 75 5.22 -1.13 -11.69
CA THR A 75 5.79 -1.31 -10.36
C THR A 75 4.71 -1.35 -9.29
N ARG A 76 5.01 -1.94 -8.13
CA ARG A 76 4.08 -1.89 -6.99
C ARG A 76 3.88 -0.47 -6.45
N ALA A 77 4.81 0.45 -6.69
CA ALA A 77 4.65 1.87 -6.35
C ALA A 77 3.61 2.55 -7.25
N GLU A 78 3.61 2.23 -8.55
CA GLU A 78 2.59 2.70 -9.50
C GLU A 78 1.22 2.10 -9.18
N LEU A 79 1.16 0.80 -8.90
CA LEU A 79 -0.07 0.14 -8.46
C LEU A 79 -0.61 0.75 -7.15
N LEU A 80 0.25 0.98 -6.16
CA LEU A 80 -0.14 1.62 -4.91
C LEU A 80 -0.64 3.06 -5.15
N SER A 81 0.02 3.80 -6.04
CA SER A 81 -0.38 5.16 -6.43
C SER A 81 -1.75 5.16 -7.09
N PHE A 82 -2.01 4.18 -7.96
CA PHE A 82 -3.30 4.03 -8.61
C PHE A 82 -4.42 3.76 -7.60
N ILE A 83 -4.18 2.88 -6.63
CA ILE A 83 -5.20 2.48 -5.64
C ILE A 83 -5.41 3.56 -4.56
N SER A 84 -4.34 4.18 -4.07
CA SER A 84 -4.36 5.01 -2.85
C SER A 84 -3.99 6.48 -3.06
N GLY A 85 -3.50 6.83 -4.25
CA GLY A 85 -2.89 8.14 -4.53
C GLY A 85 -1.47 8.32 -3.96
N ALA A 86 -0.94 7.33 -3.24
CA ALA A 86 0.39 7.41 -2.62
C ALA A 86 1.40 6.48 -3.32
N ALA A 87 2.60 6.99 -3.61
CA ALA A 87 3.68 6.20 -4.25
C ALA A 87 4.49 5.33 -3.27
N SER A 88 4.22 5.45 -1.98
CA SER A 88 4.83 4.64 -0.92
C SER A 88 3.89 4.58 0.28
N ILE A 89 4.07 3.58 1.13
CA ILE A 89 3.34 3.51 2.40
C ILE A 89 3.80 4.70 3.28
N PRO A 90 2.87 5.52 3.81
CA PRO A 90 3.23 6.60 4.72
C PRO A 90 4.04 6.08 5.92
N SER A 91 4.89 6.93 6.52
CA SER A 91 5.73 6.55 7.66
C SER A 91 4.95 6.05 8.88
N LEU A 92 3.71 6.49 9.03
CA LEU A 92 2.77 6.03 10.07
C LEU A 92 1.76 4.97 9.57
N GLY A 93 1.93 4.50 8.33
CA GLY A 93 0.97 3.64 7.65
C GLY A 93 -0.27 4.37 7.15
N PHE A 94 -1.18 3.62 6.53
CA PHE A 94 -2.50 4.13 6.18
C PHE A 94 -3.44 4.09 7.39
N GLN A 95 -4.31 5.10 7.52
CA GLN A 95 -5.32 5.14 8.60
C GLN A 95 -6.37 4.03 8.45
N LYS A 96 -6.64 3.61 7.22
CA LYS A 96 -7.55 2.53 6.86
C LYS A 96 -6.83 1.62 5.85
N LEU A 97 -7.03 0.32 5.98
CA LEU A 97 -6.55 -0.64 4.99
C LEU A 97 -7.23 -0.40 3.64
N ILE A 98 -6.53 -0.73 2.56
CA ILE A 98 -7.09 -0.82 1.22
C ILE A 98 -8.07 -1.98 1.23
N GLU A 99 -9.33 -1.71 0.89
CA GLU A 99 -10.37 -2.72 0.84
C GLU A 99 -10.67 -3.11 -0.59
N ILE A 100 -10.57 -4.41 -0.88
CA ILE A 100 -10.97 -4.97 -2.17
C ILE A 100 -12.36 -5.57 -1.99
N HIS A 101 -13.32 -4.96 -2.70
CA HIS A 101 -14.72 -5.37 -2.74
C HIS A 101 -14.99 -6.09 -4.06
N PHE A 102 -15.75 -7.17 -3.99
CA PHE A 102 -16.14 -7.94 -5.16
C PHE A 102 -17.53 -7.50 -5.63
N TYR A 103 -17.65 -7.20 -6.91
CA TYR A 103 -18.92 -6.80 -7.52
C TYR A 103 -19.22 -7.73 -8.67
N MET A 104 -20.48 -8.16 -8.75
CA MET A 104 -21.00 -8.81 -9.96
C MET A 104 -21.22 -7.71 -10.99
N GLN A 105 -20.78 -7.95 -12.22
CA GLN A 105 -21.10 -7.05 -13.32
C GLN A 105 -22.62 -7.11 -13.53
N GLU A 106 -23.30 -5.96 -13.45
CA GLU A 106 -24.70 -5.87 -13.85
C GLU A 106 -24.80 -6.10 -15.36
N ASP A 107 -25.75 -6.94 -15.78
CA ASP A 107 -26.02 -7.28 -17.19
C ASP A 107 -26.46 -6.05 -18.01
#